data_AF-A0A815BZA2-F1
#
_entry.id   AF-A0A815BZA2-F1
#
_cell.length_a   1.000
_cell.length_b   1.000
_cell.length_c   1.000
_cell.angle_alpha   90.00
_cell.angle_beta   90.00
_cell.angle_gamma   90.00
#
_symmetry.space_group_name_H-M   'P 1'
#
loop_
_entity.id
_entity.type
_entity.pdbx_description
1 polymer ?
#
loop_
_entity_poly.entity_id
_entity_poly.type
_entity_poly.pdbx_seq_one_letter_code
_entity_poly.pdbx_strand_id
1 'polypeptide(L)' 'MSLHPTAEAPYLFRDWMRNVLKDWPFDNICCAHMGVKMGGAHADVSALLERAEPLFDKISAKNKEKNPSGDECG' A
#
# COMPACT_ATOMS: atom_id res chain seq x y z
N MET A 1 -11.78 9.78 -0.18
CA MET A 1 -11.44 9.20 1.14
C MET A 1 -9.93 9.06 1.17
N SER A 2 -9.25 10.04 1.76
CA SER A 2 -7.79 10.08 1.82
C SER A 2 -7.35 9.24 3.00
N LEU A 3 -6.33 8.39 2.85
CA LEU A 3 -5.65 7.83 4.02
C LEU A 3 -5.00 9.00 4.76
N HIS A 4 -5.50 9.31 5.96
CA HIS A 4 -4.83 10.26 6.84
C HIS A 4 -3.41 9.74 7.12
N PRO A 5 -2.39 10.60 7.26
CA PRO A 5 -1.01 10.19 7.49
C PRO A 5 -0.83 9.73 8.95
N THR A 6 -1.56 8.69 9.34
CA THR A 6 -1.39 8.00 10.62
C THR A 6 -0.33 6.91 10.49
N ALA A 7 0.13 6.39 11.63
CA ALA A 7 1.12 5.32 11.66
C ALA A 7 0.56 4.00 11.05
N GLU A 8 -0.75 3.80 11.13
CA GLU A 8 -1.45 2.60 10.67
C GLU A 8 -1.71 2.61 9.17
N ALA A 9 -1.80 3.79 8.53
CA ALA A 9 -2.17 3.92 7.13
C ALA A 9 -1.32 3.09 6.15
N PRO A 10 0.02 2.99 6.30
CA PRO A 10 0.84 2.12 5.44
C PRO A 10 0.48 0.64 5.57
N TYR A 11 0.19 0.17 6.79
CA TYR A 11 -0.18 -1.22 7.04
C TYR A 11 -1.59 -1.53 6.50
N LEU A 12 -2.53 -0.60 6.67
CA LEU A 12 -3.87 -0.73 6.09
C LEU A 12 -3.82 -0.82 4.56
N PHE A 13 -2.97 -0.02 3.91
CA PHE A 13 -2.76 -0.11 2.48
C PHE A 13 -2.15 -1.45 2.06
N ARG A 14 -1.12 -1.91 2.76
CA ARG A 14 -0.48 -3.22 2.52
C ARG A 14 -1.52 -4.34 2.60
N ASP A 15 -2.32 -4.36 3.66
CA ASP A 15 -3.30 -5.43 3.90
C ASP A 15 -4.45 -5.37 2.88
N TRP A 16 -4.90 -4.17 2.52
CA TRP A 16 -5.85 -3.99 1.42
C TRP A 16 -5.30 -4.54 0.09
N MET A 17 -4.05 -4.22 -0.26
CA MET A 17 -3.42 -4.74 -1.49
C MET A 17 -3.26 -6.26 -1.46
N ARG A 18 -2.94 -6.85 -0.29
CA ARG A 18 -2.89 -8.32 -0.14
C ARG A 18 -4.25 -8.95 -0.40
N ASN A 19 -5.33 -8.34 0.09
CA ASN A 19 -6.69 -8.83 -0.16
C ASN A 19 -7.07 -8.69 -1.64
N VAL A 20 -6.70 -7.57 -2.30
CA VAL A 20 -6.90 -7.41 -3.74
C VAL A 20 -6.19 -8.52 -4.53
N LEU A 21 -4.92 -8.81 -4.24
CA LEU A 21 -4.19 -9.89 -4.91
C LEU A 21 -4.79 -11.26 -4.64
N LYS A 22 -5.34 -11.50 -3.45
CA LYS A 22 -5.98 -12.76 -3.11
C LYS A 22 -7.29 -12.95 -3.87
N ASP A 23 -8.12 -11.93 -3.91
CA ASP A 23 -9.51 -12.04 -4.37
C ASP A 23 -9.65 -11.74 -5.87
N TRP A 24 -8.69 -11.01 -6.46
CA TRP A 24 -8.74 -10.59 -7.86
C TRP A 24 -7.59 -11.18 -8.69
N PRO A 25 -7.86 -12.21 -9.51
CA PRO A 25 -6.91 -12.66 -10.51
C PRO A 25 -6.92 -11.67 -11.70
N PHE A 26 -5.82 -10.96 -11.89
CA PHE A 26 -5.62 -10.08 -13.05
C PHE A 26 -4.28 -10.41 -13.72
N ASP A 27 -4.21 -10.28 -15.04
CA ASP A 27 -2.96 -10.51 -15.77
C ASP A 27 -2.33 -9.19 -16.26
N ASN A 28 -3.15 -8.14 -16.34
CA ASN A 28 -2.79 -6.83 -16.85
C ASN A 28 -3.11 -5.75 -15.81
N ILE A 29 -2.32 -4.68 -15.77
CA ILE A 29 -2.61 -3.49 -14.98
C ILE A 29 -2.39 -2.24 -15.81
N CYS A 30 -3.31 -1.28 -15.70
CA CYS A 30 -3.22 0.02 -16.34
C CYS A 30 -3.01 1.09 -15.28
N CYS A 31 -1.92 1.83 -15.38
CA CYS A 31 -1.58 2.93 -14.48
C CYS A 31 -1.89 4.25 -15.17
N ALA A 32 -2.59 5.15 -14.48
CA ALA A 32 -3.01 6.46 -15.01
C ALA A 32 -1.86 7.30 -15.59
N HIS A 33 -0.63 7.12 -15.10
CA HIS A 33 0.54 7.94 -15.49
C HIS A 33 1.73 7.15 -16.03
N MET A 34 1.77 5.82 -15.85
CA MET A 34 2.94 4.98 -16.16
C MET A 34 2.68 3.97 -17.29
N GLY A 35 1.50 4.01 -17.91
CA GLY A 35 1.11 3.13 -19.00
C GLY A 35 0.54 1.79 -18.56
N VAL A 36 0.52 0.83 -19.48
CA VAL A 36 -0.09 -0.49 -19.29
C VAL A 36 0.99 -1.56 -19.21
N LYS A 37 0.87 -2.45 -18.21
CA LYS A 37 1.63 -3.69 -18.14
C LYS A 37 0.72 -4.83 -18.62
N MET A 38 1.15 -5.50 -19.67
CA MET A 38 0.47 -6.67 -20.24
C MET A 38 1.18 -7.95 -19.80
N GLY A 39 0.44 -8.90 -19.26
CA GLY A 39 0.93 -10.20 -18.81
C GLY A 39 1.75 -10.16 -17.51
N GLY A 40 1.48 -11.11 -16.61
CA GLY A 40 2.28 -11.32 -15.39
C GLY A 40 2.15 -10.22 -14.33
N ALA A 41 1.22 -9.27 -14.50
CA ALA A 41 1.10 -8.12 -13.61
C ALA A 41 0.84 -8.54 -12.15
N HIS A 42 0.04 -9.58 -11.91
CA HIS A 42 -0.27 -10.05 -10.56
C HIS A 42 0.97 -10.57 -9.82
N ALA A 43 1.78 -11.39 -10.48
CA ALA A 43 3.04 -11.87 -9.92
C ALA A 43 4.02 -10.72 -9.64
N ASP A 44 4.14 -9.78 -10.57
CA ASP A 44 5.00 -8.60 -10.42
C ASP A 44 4.57 -7.72 -9.23
N VAL A 45 3.25 -7.51 -9.06
CA VAL A 45 2.69 -6.74 -7.93
C VAL A 45 2.87 -7.50 -6.61
N SER A 46 2.67 -8.82 -6.58
CA SER A 46 2.90 -9.64 -5.39
C SER A 46 4.36 -9.55 -4.93
N ALA A 47 5.31 -9.74 -5.84
CA ALA A 47 6.73 -9.65 -5.54
C ALA A 47 7.14 -8.22 -5.13
N LEU A 48 6.53 -7.20 -5.73
CA LEU A 48 6.78 -5.81 -5.34
C LEU A 48 6.28 -5.53 -3.91
N LEU A 49 5.09 -6.04 -3.57
CA LEU A 49 4.48 -5.82 -2.25
C LEU A 49 5.34 -6.44 -1.14
N GLU A 50 5.91 -7.62 -1.37
CA GLU A 50 6.87 -8.25 -0.45
C GLU A 50 8.14 -7.42 -0.27
N ARG A 51 8.74 -6.95 -1.38
CA ARG A 51 9.94 -6.09 -1.33
C ARG A 51 9.68 -4.74 -0.66
N ALA A 52 8.43 -4.27 -0.66
CA ALA A 52 8.05 -2.99 -0.10
C ALA A 52 7.83 -3.03 1.43
N GLU A 53 7.85 -4.19 2.08
CA GLU A 53 7.64 -4.32 3.53
C GLU A 53 8.46 -3.31 4.38
N PRO A 54 9.79 -3.16 4.20
CA PRO A 54 10.56 -2.18 4.99
C PRO A 54 10.18 -0.72 4.70
N LEU A 55 9.56 -0.43 3.56
CA LEU A 55 9.08 0.92 3.25
C LEU A 55 7.83 1.26 4.05
N PHE A 56 6.95 0.29 4.31
CA PHE A 56 5.76 0.52 5.14
C PHE A 56 6.16 0.91 6.57
N ASP A 57 7.13 0.21 7.15
CA ASP A 57 7.66 0.53 8.48
C ASP A 57 8.29 1.93 8.51
N LYS A 58 9.08 2.28 7.48
CA LYS A 58 9.68 3.60 7.38
C LYS A 58 8.63 4.71 7.28
N ILE A 59 7.57 4.51 6.50
CA ILE A 59 6.50 5.50 6.35
C ILE A 59 5.68 5.60 7.64
N SER A 60 5.41 4.47 8.31
CA SER A 60 4.72 4.42 9.60
C SER A 60 5.47 5.22 10.66
N ALA A 61 6.77 4.99 10.81
CA ALA A 61 7.62 5.74 11.73
C ALA A 61 7.61 7.24 11.42
N LYS A 62 7.75 7.62 10.15
CA LYS A 62 7.67 9.02 9.71
C LYS A 62 6.31 9.66 10.01
N ASN A 63 5.22 8.92 9.87
CA ASN A 63 3.89 9.42 10.16
C ASN A 63 3.69 9.63 11.67
N LYS A 64 4.23 8.72 12.49
CA LYS A 64 4.25 8.84 13.95
C LYS A 64 5.04 10.08 14.42
N GLU A 65 6.18 10.36 13.81
CA GLU A 65 6.98 11.56 14.14
C GLU A 65 6.27 12.87 13.76
N LYS A 66 5.49 12.86 12.67
CA LYS A 66 4.74 14.04 12.22
C LYS A 66 3.49 14.33 13.06
N ASN A 67 2.91 13.30 13.65
CA ASN A 67 1.74 13.39 14.52
C ASN A 67 2.01 12.67 15.86
N PRO A 68 2.85 13.24 16.74
CA PRO A 68 3.23 12.62 18.01
C PRO A 68 2.07 12.58 19.03
N SER A 69 1.05 13.40 18.83
CA SER A 69 -0.20 13.42 19.60
C SER A 69 -1.21 12.47 18.98
N GLY A 70 -1.16 11.21 19.37
CA GLY A 70 -2.29 10.30 19.23
C GLY A 70 -3.39 10.61 20.25
N ASP A 71 -3.96 11.82 20.21
CA ASP A 71 -5.16 12.14 20.98
C ASP A 71 -6.31 12.43 20.03
N GLU A 72 -7.31 11.55 20.13
CA GLU A 72 -8.74 11.78 19.88
C GLU A 72 -9.17 12.23 18.47
N CYS A 73 -9.74 11.29 17.71
CA CYS A 73 -10.86 11.62 16.84
C CYS A 73 -12.06 10.79 17.31
N GLY A 74 -13.00 11.47 17.98
CA GLY A 74 -14.37 11.00 18.18
C GLY A 74 -15.22 11.09 16.92
#